data_AF-V9FPA3-F1
#
_entry.id   AF-V9FPA3-F1
#
_cell.length_a   1.000
_cell.length_b   1.000
_cell.length_c   1.000
_cell.angle_alpha   90.00
_cell.angle_beta   90.00
_cell.angle_gamma   90.00
#
_symmetry.space_group_name_H-M   'P 1'
#
loop_
_entity.id
_entity.type
_entity.pdbx_description
1 polymer ?
#
loop_
_entity_poly.entity_id
_entity_poly.type
_entity_poly.pdbx_seq_one_letter_code
_entity_poly.pdbx_strand_id
1 'polypeptide(L)'
;MADDVPPSPFEFERDYYALLGVARDASSDEIRSHFLSLSREFHPDRRRQGNAAIVAAANSQYAVLDRAYKVLCDPVKRRVYDIYGEQGVHALEHDGVAQQQVVGAHLETSDEVQRYVEKIMRRMNQQALEAQFSSYSEMSMGVDASDFVQAPMQGLRSLFHSGARYVDRTEMTIHQRTVFPLSRSTALTLGGYMFDKQGMGMGSFTAEFAHTSLDPSIPSFTLTSQLGWAPKLHCQISQPVSRYTVFMLIPELDDNGLDISVGANQLLSPQLHGAMMWSTRDGLSGSLSQDTGTYNAAAAVAVNAAGPNLTFQFRRALLAATTAKLSLRASLATGLSVVAGASREISNRTRLALGVLLARAGVTLRVGFTRGSVRFVMPIFLSPFSAQSAWFTFCAATSPFVVAAVVTQLIKPAQARQRRLELEHRHDMRVQYLATARQGALEQQKLMRRSAEEKMEKEQQREDGKGLVILLGRYGKNPTSPDSREAREDDLDAALRAMRDRELGDDDSRENITQQEAETELLEQKWVDVTIPLQFFVKVRRPSDGS
;
A
#
# COMPACT_ATOMS: atom_id res chain seq x y z
N MET A 1 41.95 3.57 5.76
CA MET A 1 40.68 3.17 6.40
C MET A 1 39.48 3.56 5.51
N ALA A 2 39.57 3.34 4.20
CA ALA A 2 38.53 3.68 3.23
C ALA A 2 38.23 2.51 2.27
N ASP A 3 38.57 1.27 2.65
CA ASP A 3 38.54 0.10 1.77
C ASP A 3 37.54 -0.99 2.19
N ASP A 4 36.67 -0.77 3.19
CA ASP A 4 35.74 -1.78 3.72
C ASP A 4 34.27 -1.57 3.30
N VAL A 5 34.02 -1.06 2.09
CA VAL A 5 32.68 -1.13 1.49
C VAL A 5 32.64 -2.34 0.54
N PRO A 6 31.81 -3.36 0.79
CA PRO A 6 31.75 -4.52 -0.09
C PRO A 6 31.32 -4.07 -1.50
N PRO A 7 31.98 -4.57 -2.57
CA PRO A 7 31.63 -4.19 -3.93
C PRO A 7 30.21 -4.66 -4.26
N SER A 8 29.42 -3.78 -4.88
CA SER A 8 28.02 -4.06 -5.21
C SER A 8 27.91 -5.10 -6.36
N PRO A 9 26.90 -6.01 -6.37
CA PRO A 9 27.05 -7.28 -7.09
C PRO A 9 26.86 -7.29 -8.61
N PHE A 10 26.15 -6.35 -9.24
CA PHE A 10 26.03 -6.23 -10.70
C PHE A 10 25.38 -4.91 -11.04
N GLU A 11 26.10 -4.02 -11.70
CA GLU A 11 25.63 -3.20 -12.82
C GLU A 11 26.89 -2.59 -13.43
N PHE A 12 27.04 -2.67 -14.76
CA PHE A 12 27.74 -1.59 -15.43
C PHE A 12 27.07 -0.32 -14.93
N GLU A 13 27.74 0.49 -14.10
CA GLU A 13 27.30 1.84 -13.84
C GLU A 13 27.09 2.45 -15.22
N ARG A 14 25.82 2.54 -15.64
CA ARG A 14 25.48 3.06 -16.95
C ARG A 14 25.79 4.53 -16.85
N ASP A 15 26.99 4.88 -17.27
CA ASP A 15 27.41 6.26 -17.34
C ASP A 15 26.41 6.98 -18.24
N TYR A 16 25.55 7.81 -17.65
CA TYR A 16 24.46 8.50 -18.35
C TYR A 16 25.01 9.42 -19.43
N TYR A 17 26.24 9.94 -19.24
CA TYR A 17 26.96 10.70 -20.24
C TYR A 17 27.34 9.82 -21.43
N ALA A 18 27.89 8.62 -21.18
CA ALA A 18 28.20 7.66 -22.23
C ALA A 18 26.94 7.15 -22.96
N LEU A 19 25.84 7.00 -22.23
CA LEU A 19 24.56 6.51 -22.76
C LEU A 19 23.88 7.53 -23.69
N LEU A 20 24.02 8.82 -23.39
CA LEU A 20 23.58 9.91 -24.26
C LEU A 20 24.64 10.30 -25.32
N GLY A 21 25.86 9.76 -25.21
CA GLY A 21 26.97 10.07 -26.10
C GLY A 21 27.47 11.52 -25.97
N VAL A 22 27.41 12.08 -24.75
CA VAL A 22 27.83 13.46 -24.45
C VAL A 22 29.00 13.46 -23.46
N ALA A 23 29.80 14.52 -23.48
CA ALA A 23 30.87 14.70 -22.51
C ALA A 23 30.32 15.14 -21.13
N ARG A 24 31.10 14.95 -20.07
CA ARG A 24 30.68 15.28 -18.69
C ARG A 24 30.50 16.78 -18.45
N ASP A 25 31.17 17.60 -19.25
CA ASP A 25 31.09 19.06 -19.27
C ASP A 25 30.02 19.61 -20.24
N ALA A 26 29.25 18.73 -20.90
CA ALA A 26 28.23 19.13 -21.87
C ALA A 26 27.18 20.07 -21.27
N SER A 27 26.76 21.05 -22.07
CA SER A 27 25.71 21.99 -21.69
C SER A 27 24.32 21.34 -21.67
N SER A 28 23.35 21.96 -21.00
CA SER A 28 21.96 21.46 -20.97
C SER A 28 21.35 21.36 -22.37
N ASP A 29 21.75 22.25 -23.28
CA ASP A 29 21.24 22.29 -24.65
C ASP A 29 21.85 21.16 -25.51
N GLU A 30 23.12 20.83 -25.29
CA GLU A 30 23.78 19.67 -25.91
C GLU A 30 23.17 18.34 -25.42
N ILE A 31 22.90 18.23 -24.12
CA ILE A 31 22.23 17.05 -23.55
C ILE A 31 20.84 16.87 -24.18
N ARG A 32 20.09 17.96 -24.34
CA ARG A 32 18.76 17.94 -24.96
C ARG A 32 18.81 17.58 -26.45
N SER A 33 19.76 18.12 -27.20
CA SER A 33 19.87 17.86 -28.64
C SER A 33 20.24 16.40 -28.94
N HIS A 34 21.19 15.84 -28.17
CA HIS A 34 21.58 14.43 -28.28
C HIS A 34 20.44 13.48 -27.86
N PHE A 35 19.74 13.79 -26.77
CA PHE A 35 18.57 13.02 -26.36
C PHE A 35 17.47 13.02 -27.44
N LEU A 36 17.18 14.17 -28.06
CA LEU A 36 16.20 14.25 -29.16
C LEU A 36 16.59 13.40 -30.37
N SER A 37 17.89 13.35 -30.69
CA SER A 37 18.41 12.49 -31.77
C SER A 37 18.21 11.01 -31.44
N LEU A 38 18.67 10.57 -30.27
CA LEU A 38 18.57 9.18 -29.81
C LEU A 38 17.10 8.75 -29.61
N SER A 39 16.26 9.64 -29.07
CA SER A 39 14.84 9.39 -28.87
C SER A 39 14.14 9.07 -30.19
N ARG A 40 14.45 9.79 -31.28
CA ARG A 40 13.90 9.51 -32.62
C ARG A 40 14.33 8.17 -33.20
N GLU A 41 15.50 7.66 -32.82
CA GLU A 41 16.03 6.38 -33.30
C GLU A 41 15.50 5.20 -32.48
N PHE A 42 15.38 5.37 -31.16
CA PHE A 42 14.98 4.33 -30.22
C PHE A 42 13.49 4.41 -29.82
N HIS A 43 12.71 5.33 -30.39
CA HIS A 43 11.28 5.45 -30.07
C HIS A 43 10.54 4.14 -30.38
N PRO A 44 9.73 3.61 -29.45
CA PRO A 44 9.09 2.31 -29.62
C PRO A 44 8.11 2.29 -30.79
N ASP A 45 7.56 3.45 -31.18
CA ASP A 45 6.64 3.60 -32.31
C ASP A 45 7.24 3.18 -33.65
N ARG A 46 8.55 3.39 -33.87
CA ARG A 46 9.22 2.96 -35.11
C ARG A 46 9.44 1.45 -35.19
N ARG A 47 9.33 0.72 -34.07
CA ARG A 47 9.53 -0.73 -34.00
C ARG A 47 8.25 -1.50 -33.67
N ARG A 48 7.08 -0.85 -33.68
CA ARG A 48 5.77 -1.46 -33.37
C ARG A 48 5.37 -2.62 -34.27
N GLN A 49 5.92 -2.71 -35.49
CA GLN A 49 5.62 -3.79 -36.45
C GLN A 49 6.58 -5.00 -36.33
N GLY A 50 7.51 -5.00 -35.37
CA GLY A 50 8.48 -6.08 -35.16
C GLY A 50 8.01 -7.18 -34.18
N ASN A 51 8.79 -8.26 -34.09
CA ASN A 51 8.58 -9.33 -33.11
C ASN A 51 8.46 -8.77 -31.67
N ALA A 52 7.59 -9.38 -30.85
CA ALA A 52 7.34 -8.95 -29.46
C ALA A 52 8.61 -8.81 -28.61
N ALA A 53 9.63 -9.65 -28.83
CA ALA A 53 10.93 -9.56 -28.15
C ALA A 53 11.71 -8.29 -28.53
N ILE A 54 11.61 -7.84 -29.78
CA ILE A 54 12.30 -6.63 -30.28
C ILE A 54 11.60 -5.37 -29.76
N VAL A 55 10.26 -5.39 -29.67
CA VAL A 55 9.47 -4.31 -29.08
C VAL A 55 9.78 -4.17 -27.58
N ALA A 56 9.86 -5.29 -26.85
CA ALA A 56 10.23 -5.27 -25.44
C ALA A 56 11.66 -4.74 -25.20
N ALA A 57 12.62 -5.15 -26.04
CA ALA A 57 13.99 -4.64 -25.97
C ALA A 57 14.05 -3.13 -26.24
N ALA A 58 13.33 -2.63 -27.26
CA ALA A 58 13.26 -1.21 -27.59
C ALA A 58 12.64 -0.37 -26.44
N ASN A 59 11.55 -0.86 -25.83
CA ASN A 59 10.94 -0.21 -24.66
C ASN A 59 11.93 -0.10 -23.48
N SER A 60 12.69 -1.17 -23.22
CA SER A 60 13.68 -1.18 -22.13
C SER A 60 14.82 -0.19 -22.38
N GLN A 61 15.30 -0.08 -23.62
CA GLN A 61 16.36 0.86 -23.99
C GLN A 61 15.88 2.32 -23.92
N TYR A 62 14.67 2.59 -24.40
CA TYR A 62 14.07 3.91 -24.36
C TYR A 62 13.85 4.40 -22.92
N ALA A 63 13.36 3.53 -22.03
CA ALA A 63 13.18 3.88 -20.62
C ALA A 63 14.48 4.31 -19.94
N VAL A 64 15.61 3.71 -20.33
CA VAL A 64 16.93 4.01 -19.78
C VAL A 64 17.47 5.34 -20.34
N LEU A 65 17.27 5.60 -21.64
CA LEU A 65 17.58 6.89 -22.28
C LEU A 65 16.79 8.05 -21.65
N ASP A 66 15.49 7.85 -21.46
CA ASP A 66 14.61 8.83 -20.82
C ASP A 66 15.04 9.12 -19.37
N ARG A 67 15.44 8.07 -18.63
CA ARG A 67 15.99 8.23 -17.28
C ARG A 67 17.29 9.05 -17.28
N ALA A 68 18.24 8.72 -18.16
CA ALA A 68 19.51 9.45 -18.27
C ALA A 68 19.29 10.94 -18.56
N TYR A 69 18.39 11.27 -19.50
CA TYR A 69 18.03 12.66 -19.80
C TYR A 69 17.39 13.39 -18.61
N LYS A 70 16.42 12.76 -17.92
CA LYS A 70 15.76 13.35 -16.75
C LYS A 70 16.72 13.67 -15.60
N VAL A 71 17.75 12.84 -15.42
CA VAL A 71 18.77 13.05 -14.37
C VAL A 71 19.76 14.14 -14.77
N LEU A 72 20.25 14.12 -16.02
CA LEU A 72 21.28 15.07 -16.47
C LEU A 72 20.74 16.46 -16.81
N CYS A 73 19.45 16.59 -17.16
CA CYS A 73 18.82 17.88 -17.45
C CYS A 73 18.54 18.71 -16.19
N ASP A 74 18.36 18.06 -15.03
CA ASP A 74 18.12 18.73 -13.76
C ASP A 74 19.46 19.03 -13.08
N PRO A 75 19.81 20.31 -12.81
CA PRO A 75 21.11 20.68 -12.26
C PRO A 75 21.36 20.08 -10.88
N VAL A 76 20.31 19.85 -10.07
CA VAL A 76 20.44 19.23 -8.75
C VAL A 76 20.74 17.76 -8.90
N LYS A 77 19.96 17.05 -9.72
CA LYS A 77 20.14 15.61 -9.94
C LYS A 77 21.46 15.28 -10.63
N ARG A 78 21.88 16.11 -11.60
CA ARG A 78 23.19 16.00 -12.26
C ARG A 78 24.34 16.09 -11.26
N ARG A 79 24.32 17.07 -10.35
CA ARG A 79 25.34 17.20 -9.29
C ARG A 79 25.38 15.98 -8.37
N VAL A 80 24.22 15.47 -7.97
CA VAL A 80 24.14 14.27 -7.13
C VAL A 80 24.64 13.04 -7.88
N TYR A 81 24.32 12.92 -9.17
CA TYR A 81 24.81 11.86 -10.04
C TYR A 81 26.33 11.89 -10.23
N ASP A 82 26.91 13.08 -10.41
CA ASP A 82 28.36 13.23 -10.59
C ASP A 82 29.17 12.80 -9.35
N ILE A 83 28.59 12.91 -8.16
CA ILE A 83 29.25 12.60 -6.88
C ILE A 83 28.94 11.19 -6.39
N TYR A 84 27.68 10.77 -6.45
CA TYR A 84 27.17 9.55 -5.82
C TYR A 84 26.55 8.55 -6.82
N GLY A 85 26.64 8.83 -8.13
CA GLY A 85 26.08 7.98 -9.18
C GLY A 85 24.56 7.86 -9.14
N GLU A 86 24.04 6.80 -9.76
CA GLU A 86 22.59 6.51 -9.80
C GLU A 86 21.99 6.28 -8.40
N GLN A 87 22.78 5.73 -7.48
CA GLN A 87 22.33 5.45 -6.11
C GLN A 87 21.95 6.73 -5.36
N GLY A 88 22.74 7.79 -5.48
CA GLY A 88 22.45 9.08 -4.86
C GLY A 88 21.18 9.74 -5.43
N VAL A 89 20.96 9.62 -6.73
CA VAL A 89 19.75 10.15 -7.39
C VAL A 89 18.52 9.38 -6.95
N HIS A 90 18.60 8.04 -6.90
CA HIS A 90 17.51 7.21 -6.42
C HIS A 90 17.15 7.51 -4.95
N ALA A 91 18.16 7.80 -4.12
CA ALA A 91 17.93 8.19 -2.74
C ALA A 91 17.20 9.54 -2.61
N LEU A 92 17.56 10.51 -3.47
CA LEU A 92 16.90 11.81 -3.53
C LEU A 92 15.43 11.71 -3.97
N GLU A 93 15.11 10.82 -4.92
CA GLU A 93 13.76 10.62 -5.44
C GLU A 93 12.85 9.83 -4.50
N HIS A 94 13.40 8.90 -3.71
CA HIS A 94 12.64 8.08 -2.77
C HIS A 94 12.10 8.89 -1.58
N ASP A 95 12.83 9.92 -1.14
CA ASP A 95 12.42 10.81 -0.05
C ASP A 95 11.66 12.01 -0.67
N GLY A 96 10.39 11.83 -1.07
CA GLY A 96 9.62 12.84 -1.84
C GLY A 96 9.49 14.24 -1.20
N VAL A 97 9.70 14.34 0.11
CA VAL A 97 9.80 15.61 0.86
C VAL A 97 11.14 16.32 0.58
N ALA A 98 12.22 15.55 0.38
CA ALA A 98 13.56 16.03 0.07
C ALA A 98 13.65 16.61 -1.35
N GLN A 99 12.99 16.02 -2.34
CA GLN A 99 13.00 16.56 -3.70
C GLN A 99 12.34 17.95 -3.74
N GLN A 100 11.25 18.17 -2.97
CA GLN A 100 10.61 19.49 -2.85
C GLN A 100 11.37 20.47 -1.95
N GLN A 101 12.07 20.01 -0.91
CA GLN A 101 12.91 20.89 -0.07
C GLN A 101 14.24 21.27 -0.73
N VAL A 102 14.84 20.42 -1.56
CA VAL A 102 16.08 20.74 -2.29
C VAL A 102 15.80 21.61 -3.53
N VAL A 103 14.60 21.48 -4.12
CA VAL A 103 14.13 22.38 -5.20
C VAL A 103 13.53 23.68 -4.64
N GLY A 104 12.93 23.65 -3.44
CA GLY A 104 12.27 24.79 -2.80
C GLY A 104 13.16 25.62 -1.86
N ALA A 105 14.17 25.03 -1.23
CA ALA A 105 15.26 25.75 -0.59
C ALA A 105 16.36 25.91 -1.63
N HIS A 106 16.68 27.16 -1.98
CA HIS A 106 17.87 27.50 -2.76
C HIS A 106 19.10 27.06 -1.95
N LEU A 107 19.47 25.77 -2.00
CA LEU A 107 20.73 25.26 -1.45
C LEU A 107 21.83 25.77 -2.39
N GLU A 108 22.27 27.01 -2.14
CA GLU A 108 23.23 27.72 -2.99
C GLU A 108 24.62 27.05 -2.98
N THR A 109 24.93 26.27 -1.93
CA THR A 109 26.27 25.73 -1.68
C THR A 109 26.36 24.23 -1.98
N SER A 110 27.36 23.84 -2.81
CA SER A 110 27.65 22.44 -3.18
C SER A 110 27.81 21.51 -1.96
N ASP A 111 28.41 22.02 -0.88
CA ASP A 111 28.66 21.25 0.35
C ASP A 111 27.39 20.91 1.13
N GLU A 112 26.35 21.75 1.05
CA GLU A 112 25.10 21.53 1.79
C GLU A 112 24.26 20.44 1.12
N VAL A 113 24.21 20.43 -0.22
CA VAL A 113 23.58 19.36 -1.01
C VAL A 113 24.26 18.02 -0.72
N GLN A 114 25.60 18.00 -0.66
CA GLN A 114 26.36 16.80 -0.33
C GLN A 114 26.02 16.24 1.07
N ARG A 115 26.08 17.08 2.11
CA ARG A 115 25.75 16.66 3.49
C ARG A 115 24.31 16.16 3.61
N TYR A 116 23.39 16.78 2.87
CA TYR A 116 21.98 16.41 2.89
C TYR A 116 21.74 15.05 2.21
N VAL A 117 22.30 14.83 1.02
CA VAL A 117 22.24 13.54 0.33
C VAL A 117 22.92 12.45 1.15
N GLU A 118 24.07 12.73 1.77
CA GLU A 118 24.74 11.79 2.66
C GLU A 118 23.84 11.38 3.84
N LYS A 119 23.09 12.32 4.42
CA LYS A 119 22.13 12.04 5.50
C LYS A 119 20.96 11.18 5.04
N ILE A 120 20.50 11.33 3.78
CA ILE A 120 19.46 10.47 3.19
C ILE A 120 20.02 9.07 2.94
N MET A 121 21.19 8.96 2.30
CA MET A 121 21.86 7.70 2.02
C MET A 121 22.15 6.90 3.29
N ARG A 122 22.61 7.56 4.37
CA ARG A 122 22.79 6.90 5.68
C ARG A 122 21.48 6.35 6.24
N ARG A 123 20.38 7.11 6.16
CA ARG A 123 19.04 6.65 6.60
C ARG A 123 18.54 5.48 5.75
N MET A 124 18.69 5.53 4.44
CA MET A 124 18.28 4.46 3.54
C MET A 124 19.13 3.20 3.73
N ASN A 125 20.45 3.33 3.87
CA ASN A 125 21.32 2.19 4.16
C ASN A 125 20.97 1.57 5.51
N GLN A 126 20.69 2.39 6.53
CA GLN A 126 20.24 1.88 7.82
C GLN A 126 18.90 1.15 7.71
N GLN A 127 17.92 1.69 6.99
CA GLN A 127 16.64 1.03 6.73
C GLN A 127 16.79 -0.24 5.91
N ALA A 128 17.70 -0.27 4.93
CA ALA A 128 17.99 -1.45 4.13
C ALA A 128 18.65 -2.55 4.98
N LEU A 129 19.59 -2.19 5.86
CA LEU A 129 20.19 -3.12 6.82
C LEU A 129 19.15 -3.62 7.84
N GLU A 130 18.30 -2.74 8.38
CA GLU A 130 17.22 -3.11 9.29
C GLU A 130 16.16 -3.99 8.62
N ALA A 131 15.84 -3.75 7.34
CA ALA A 131 14.93 -4.57 6.55
C ALA A 131 15.54 -5.92 6.17
N GLN A 132 16.87 -6.00 5.99
CA GLN A 132 17.59 -7.26 5.78
C GLN A 132 17.44 -8.20 6.98
N PHE A 133 17.36 -7.66 8.21
CA PHE A 133 17.12 -8.45 9.41
C PHE A 133 15.63 -8.54 9.75
N SER A 134 14.90 -9.39 9.03
CA SER A 134 13.53 -9.74 9.43
C SER A 134 13.56 -10.88 10.47
N SER A 135 13.57 -10.52 11.75
CA SER A 135 13.34 -11.48 12.83
C SER A 135 11.85 -11.61 13.08
N TYR A 136 11.27 -12.76 12.76
CA TYR A 136 9.87 -13.11 13.03
C TYR A 136 9.79 -13.94 14.32
N SER A 137 8.91 -13.56 15.24
CA SER A 137 8.69 -14.29 16.48
C SER A 137 7.21 -14.56 16.67
N GLU A 138 6.83 -15.83 16.72
CA GLU A 138 5.47 -16.27 17.02
C GLU A 138 5.44 -16.98 18.38
N MET A 139 4.64 -16.44 19.30
CA MET A 139 4.45 -16.97 20.64
C MET A 139 2.99 -17.38 20.78
N SER A 140 2.73 -18.58 21.26
CA SER A 140 1.38 -19.02 21.61
C SER A 140 1.31 -19.56 23.02
N MET A 141 0.28 -19.17 23.77
CA MET A 141 0.04 -19.69 25.11
C MET A 141 -1.39 -20.21 25.21
N GLY A 142 -1.51 -21.53 25.31
CA GLY A 142 -2.76 -22.22 25.58
C GLY A 142 -3.21 -22.01 27.03
N VAL A 143 -4.47 -21.66 27.17
CA VAL A 143 -5.11 -21.41 28.45
C VAL A 143 -6.37 -22.27 28.53
N ASP A 144 -6.48 -23.12 29.56
CA ASP A 144 -7.75 -23.78 29.86
C ASP A 144 -8.61 -22.90 30.77
N ALA A 145 -9.81 -22.55 30.30
CA ALA A 145 -10.80 -21.78 31.03
C ALA A 145 -12.12 -22.55 31.19
N SER A 146 -12.12 -23.88 30.97
CA SER A 146 -13.33 -24.71 31.04
C SER A 146 -14.07 -24.60 32.36
N ASP A 147 -13.34 -24.49 33.46
CA ASP A 147 -13.87 -24.37 34.82
C ASP A 147 -14.73 -23.10 35.02
N PHE A 148 -14.48 -22.05 34.23
CA PHE A 148 -15.27 -20.82 34.28
C PHE A 148 -16.62 -20.96 33.59
N VAL A 149 -16.71 -21.81 32.56
CA VAL A 149 -17.94 -21.99 31.77
C VAL A 149 -18.85 -23.04 32.41
N GLN A 150 -18.29 -24.07 33.03
CA GLN A 150 -19.06 -25.15 33.67
C GLN A 150 -19.67 -24.74 35.02
N ALA A 151 -19.07 -23.78 35.73
CA ALA A 151 -19.60 -23.28 37.01
C ALA A 151 -20.07 -21.82 36.88
N PRO A 152 -21.37 -21.55 36.60
CA PRO A 152 -21.88 -20.20 36.36
C PRO A 152 -21.59 -19.25 37.53
N MET A 153 -21.15 -18.04 37.21
CA MET A 153 -20.83 -17.00 38.21
C MET A 153 -22.10 -16.60 38.97
N GLN A 154 -22.24 -17.04 40.21
CA GLN A 154 -23.32 -16.61 41.11
C GLN A 154 -23.10 -15.20 41.72
N GLY A 155 -22.12 -14.42 41.23
CA GLY A 155 -21.92 -13.01 41.60
C GLY A 155 -20.46 -12.53 41.49
N LEU A 156 -20.26 -11.21 41.35
CA LEU A 156 -18.92 -10.58 41.24
C LEU A 156 -18.02 -10.78 42.48
N ARG A 157 -18.60 -11.05 43.66
CA ARG A 157 -17.86 -11.27 44.92
C ARG A 157 -17.13 -12.62 44.98
N SER A 158 -17.51 -13.60 44.16
CA SER A 158 -16.84 -14.92 44.13
C SER A 158 -15.52 -14.92 43.35
N LEU A 159 -15.20 -13.85 42.60
CA LEU A 159 -13.91 -13.66 41.92
C LEU A 159 -12.74 -13.44 42.90
N PHE A 160 -13.02 -13.01 44.14
CA PHE A 160 -12.00 -12.63 45.13
C PHE A 160 -11.90 -13.60 46.32
N HIS A 161 -12.63 -14.73 46.32
CA HIS A 161 -12.53 -15.74 47.38
C HIS A 161 -11.42 -16.76 47.07
N SER A 162 -10.58 -17.02 48.07
CA SER A 162 -9.33 -17.80 48.01
C SER A 162 -9.53 -19.32 47.91
N GLY A 163 -10.28 -19.76 46.90
CA GLY A 163 -10.40 -21.17 46.48
C GLY A 163 -10.21 -21.23 44.97
N ALA A 164 -8.98 -21.01 44.53
CA ALA A 164 -8.61 -20.66 43.16
C ALA A 164 -9.21 -21.62 42.12
N ARG A 165 -10.17 -21.12 41.32
CA ARG A 165 -10.48 -21.69 40.00
C ARG A 165 -9.23 -21.50 39.14
N TYR A 166 -8.56 -22.59 38.80
CA TYR A 166 -7.25 -22.54 38.16
C TYR A 166 -7.43 -22.25 36.67
N VAL A 167 -6.92 -21.11 36.22
CA VAL A 167 -6.60 -20.92 34.81
C VAL A 167 -5.34 -21.73 34.57
N ASP A 168 -5.47 -22.97 34.12
CA ASP A 168 -4.30 -23.81 33.90
C ASP A 168 -3.63 -23.47 32.57
N ARG A 169 -2.31 -23.37 32.60
CA ARG A 169 -1.50 -23.15 31.40
C ARG A 169 -1.28 -24.51 30.75
N THR A 170 -2.02 -24.79 29.69
CA THR A 170 -2.00 -26.10 29.04
C THR A 170 -0.75 -26.30 28.19
N GLU A 171 -0.37 -25.31 27.38
CA GLU A 171 0.79 -25.39 26.50
C GLU A 171 1.37 -24.00 26.21
N MET A 172 2.68 -23.92 26.01
CA MET A 172 3.36 -22.73 25.52
C MET A 172 4.24 -23.10 24.34
N THR A 173 4.09 -22.40 23.23
CA THR A 173 4.96 -22.57 22.06
C THR A 173 5.61 -21.25 21.67
N ILE A 174 6.89 -21.28 21.37
CA ILE A 174 7.65 -20.11 20.92
C ILE A 174 8.38 -20.54 19.65
N HIS A 175 8.11 -19.87 18.55
CA HIS A 175 8.81 -20.01 17.28
C HIS A 175 9.55 -18.70 17.03
N GLN A 176 10.86 -18.73 17.01
CA GLN A 176 11.70 -17.61 16.59
C GLN A 176 12.39 -17.98 15.30
N ARG A 177 12.36 -17.08 14.31
CA ARG A 177 13.05 -17.24 13.03
C ARG A 177 13.72 -15.91 12.68
N THR A 178 15.01 -15.94 12.41
CA THR A 178 15.79 -14.79 11.97
C THR A 178 16.45 -15.14 10.64
N VAL A 179 16.17 -14.34 9.61
CA VAL A 179 16.76 -14.50 8.29
C VAL A 179 17.97 -13.58 8.17
N PHE A 180 19.10 -14.15 7.78
CA PHE A 180 20.37 -13.50 7.50
C PHE A 180 20.64 -13.58 5.99
N PRO A 181 20.41 -12.50 5.22
CA PRO A 181 20.77 -12.49 3.81
C PRO A 181 22.29 -12.42 3.68
N LEU A 182 22.91 -13.51 3.22
CA LEU A 182 24.37 -13.59 3.03
C LEU A 182 24.79 -13.00 1.67
N SER A 183 23.94 -13.15 0.65
CA SER A 183 24.12 -12.60 -0.70
C SER A 183 22.76 -12.39 -1.38
N ARG A 184 22.74 -11.88 -2.62
CA ARG A 184 21.51 -11.74 -3.43
C ARG A 184 20.81 -13.09 -3.71
N SER A 185 21.58 -14.17 -3.73
CA SER A 185 21.13 -15.53 -4.05
C SER A 185 21.23 -16.50 -2.87
N THR A 186 21.72 -16.08 -1.70
CA THR A 186 21.90 -16.97 -0.54
C THR A 186 21.38 -16.32 0.74
N ALA A 187 20.54 -17.05 1.46
CA ALA A 187 20.06 -16.66 2.78
C ALA A 187 20.28 -17.78 3.79
N LEU A 188 20.78 -17.43 4.97
CA LEU A 188 20.84 -18.31 6.12
C LEU A 188 19.71 -17.93 7.07
N THR A 189 18.81 -18.85 7.35
CA THR A 189 17.79 -18.68 8.38
C THR A 189 18.18 -19.48 9.60
N LEU A 190 18.21 -18.83 10.76
CA LEU A 190 18.34 -19.50 12.05
C LEU A 190 17.03 -19.37 12.80
N GLY A 191 16.60 -20.44 13.46
CA GLY A 191 15.37 -20.45 14.21
C GLY A 191 15.42 -21.35 15.43
N GLY A 192 14.49 -21.12 16.33
CA GLY A 192 14.27 -21.93 17.52
C GLY A 192 12.78 -22.18 17.68
N TYR A 193 12.44 -23.43 17.96
CA TYR A 193 11.12 -23.85 18.38
C TYR A 193 11.24 -24.33 19.82
N MET A 194 10.41 -23.78 20.70
CA MET A 194 10.27 -24.25 22.08
C MET A 194 8.81 -24.63 22.30
N PHE A 195 8.61 -25.75 22.97
CA PHE A 195 7.31 -26.29 23.30
C PHE A 195 7.34 -26.74 24.76
N ASP A 196 6.46 -26.17 25.58
CA ASP A 196 6.29 -26.55 26.98
C ASP A 196 4.85 -27.01 27.18
N LYS A 197 4.68 -28.24 27.65
CA LYS A 197 3.37 -28.80 28.00
C LYS A 197 3.47 -29.48 29.35
N GLN A 198 2.69 -29.00 30.32
CA GLN A 198 2.60 -29.56 31.67
C GLN A 198 3.97 -29.74 32.37
N GLY A 199 4.90 -28.80 32.15
CA GLY A 199 6.22 -28.80 32.78
C GLY A 199 7.28 -29.63 32.04
N MET A 200 6.91 -30.30 30.94
CA MET A 200 7.87 -30.88 30.00
C MET A 200 8.17 -29.88 28.88
N GLY A 201 9.35 -29.25 28.97
CA GLY A 201 9.89 -28.36 27.94
C GLY A 201 10.74 -29.14 26.93
N MET A 202 10.41 -29.02 25.66
CA MET A 202 11.19 -29.51 24.53
C MET A 202 11.58 -28.33 23.64
N GLY A 203 12.76 -28.41 23.05
CA GLY A 203 13.24 -27.41 22.10
C GLY A 203 13.83 -28.05 20.86
N SER A 204 13.72 -27.38 19.73
CA SER A 204 14.53 -27.64 18.55
C SER A 204 15.10 -26.35 18.00
N PHE A 205 16.32 -26.44 17.51
CA PHE A 205 17.01 -25.40 16.78
C PHE A 205 16.97 -25.73 15.30
N THR A 206 16.65 -24.77 14.45
CA THR A 206 16.58 -24.95 13.00
C THR A 206 17.60 -24.05 12.32
N ALA A 207 18.41 -24.63 11.44
CA ALA A 207 19.31 -23.92 10.56
C ALA A 207 18.93 -24.26 9.11
N GLU A 208 18.55 -23.25 8.34
CA GLU A 208 18.11 -23.38 6.96
C GLU A 208 19.02 -22.54 6.07
N PHE A 209 19.69 -23.19 5.12
CA PHE A 209 20.50 -22.56 4.10
C PHE A 209 19.75 -22.61 2.77
N ALA A 210 19.34 -21.46 2.27
CA ALA A 210 18.61 -21.33 1.01
C ALA A 210 19.50 -20.68 -0.05
N HIS A 211 19.62 -21.33 -1.20
CA HIS A 211 20.27 -20.80 -2.39
C HIS A 211 19.27 -20.72 -3.56
N THR A 212 19.02 -19.51 -4.04
CA THR A 212 18.16 -19.23 -5.18
C THR A 212 18.99 -18.59 -6.29
N SER A 213 19.18 -19.33 -7.39
CA SER A 213 19.86 -18.81 -8.58
C SER A 213 19.01 -17.73 -9.26
N LEU A 214 19.68 -16.76 -9.88
CA LEU A 214 19.04 -15.75 -10.73
C LEU A 214 18.62 -16.32 -12.10
N ASP A 215 19.31 -17.38 -12.54
CA ASP A 215 19.00 -18.06 -13.79
C ASP A 215 17.97 -19.18 -13.55
N PRO A 216 16.81 -19.15 -14.23
CA PRO A 216 15.74 -20.15 -14.04
C PRO A 216 16.11 -21.55 -14.56
N SER A 217 17.21 -21.70 -15.30
CA SER A 217 17.73 -23.00 -15.73
C SER A 217 18.41 -23.78 -14.61
N ILE A 218 18.86 -23.10 -13.56
CA ILE A 218 19.58 -23.70 -12.43
C ILE A 218 18.57 -23.96 -11.29
N PRO A 219 18.54 -25.16 -10.71
CA PRO A 219 17.64 -25.46 -9.60
C PRO A 219 18.03 -24.65 -8.35
N SER A 220 17.03 -24.12 -7.66
CA SER A 220 17.21 -23.59 -6.31
C SER A 220 17.17 -24.74 -5.31
N PHE A 221 17.96 -24.63 -4.25
CA PHE A 221 17.96 -25.62 -3.18
C PHE A 221 17.90 -24.95 -1.80
N THR A 222 17.18 -25.58 -0.89
CA THR A 222 17.05 -25.17 0.49
C THR A 222 17.35 -26.36 1.39
N LEU A 223 18.47 -26.28 2.11
CA LEU A 223 18.89 -27.30 3.05
C LEU A 223 18.50 -26.89 4.46
N THR A 224 17.68 -27.69 5.14
CA THR A 224 17.23 -27.42 6.50
C THR A 224 17.69 -28.54 7.44
N SER A 225 18.44 -28.15 8.46
CA SER A 225 18.83 -29.01 9.58
C SER A 225 18.08 -28.59 10.83
N GLN A 226 17.34 -29.50 11.43
CA GLN A 226 16.67 -29.33 12.71
C GLN A 226 17.36 -30.21 13.75
N LEU A 227 17.89 -29.59 14.80
CA LEU A 227 18.56 -30.25 15.91
C LEU A 227 17.69 -30.10 17.15
N GLY A 228 17.34 -31.19 17.82
CA GLY A 228 16.46 -31.15 18.98
C GLY A 228 16.08 -32.55 19.43
N TRP A 229 14.89 -32.66 20.01
CA TRP A 229 14.35 -33.95 20.48
C TRP A 229 13.97 -34.91 19.34
N ALA A 230 13.66 -34.38 18.16
CA ALA A 230 13.46 -35.13 16.92
C ALA A 230 14.32 -34.49 15.83
N PRO A 231 15.57 -34.96 15.64
CA PRO A 231 16.45 -34.42 14.61
C PRO A 231 15.89 -34.72 13.22
N LYS A 232 15.93 -33.71 12.34
CA LYS A 232 15.43 -33.81 10.97
C LYS A 232 16.35 -33.08 10.02
N LEU A 233 16.66 -33.70 8.90
CA LEU A 233 17.41 -33.09 7.80
C LEU A 233 16.57 -33.19 6.53
N HIS A 234 16.14 -32.07 5.96
CA HIS A 234 15.48 -32.09 4.66
C HIS A 234 16.16 -31.15 3.67
N CYS A 235 16.18 -31.55 2.40
CA CYS A 235 16.73 -30.75 1.30
C CYS A 235 15.65 -30.55 0.26
N GLN A 236 15.12 -29.33 0.15
CA GLN A 236 14.14 -28.98 -0.88
C GLN A 236 14.88 -28.50 -2.13
N ILE A 237 14.74 -29.24 -3.23
CA ILE A 237 15.24 -28.87 -4.56
C ILE A 237 14.04 -28.43 -5.39
N SER A 238 14.06 -27.23 -5.93
CA SER A 238 12.99 -26.69 -6.77
C SER A 238 13.52 -26.24 -8.13
N GLN A 239 12.81 -26.61 -9.19
CA GLN A 239 13.19 -26.30 -10.56
C GLN A 239 11.97 -25.80 -11.34
N PRO A 240 12.00 -24.55 -11.86
CA PRO A 240 10.96 -24.06 -12.75
C PRO A 240 11.13 -24.71 -14.12
N VAL A 241 10.19 -25.58 -14.50
CA VAL A 241 10.20 -26.27 -15.81
C VAL A 241 9.46 -25.46 -16.88
N SER A 242 8.52 -24.63 -16.46
CA SER A 242 7.76 -23.71 -17.32
C SER A 242 7.51 -22.39 -16.60
N ARG A 243 7.06 -21.36 -17.33
CA ARG A 243 6.59 -20.09 -16.75
C ARG A 243 5.49 -20.27 -15.71
N TYR A 244 4.77 -21.38 -15.77
CA TYR A 244 3.62 -21.68 -14.92
C TYR A 244 3.83 -22.88 -14.01
N THR A 245 4.93 -23.63 -14.11
CA THR A 245 5.09 -24.90 -13.39
C THR A 245 6.47 -25.02 -12.77
N VAL A 246 6.49 -25.28 -11.46
CA VAL A 246 7.69 -25.53 -10.66
C VAL A 246 7.60 -26.93 -10.07
N PHE A 247 8.56 -27.77 -10.38
CA PHE A 247 8.70 -29.07 -9.73
C PHE A 247 9.56 -28.96 -8.48
N MET A 248 9.25 -29.78 -7.49
CA MET A 248 9.95 -29.83 -6.22
C MET A 248 10.24 -31.28 -5.83
N LEU A 249 11.43 -31.50 -5.30
CA LEU A 249 11.88 -32.76 -4.71
C LEU A 249 12.38 -32.45 -3.30
N ILE A 250 11.86 -33.15 -2.30
CA ILE A 250 12.12 -32.90 -0.89
C ILE A 250 12.40 -34.26 -0.21
N PRO A 251 13.65 -34.77 -0.26
CA PRO A 251 14.10 -35.79 0.67
C PRO A 251 14.14 -35.24 2.10
N GLU A 252 13.54 -35.97 3.05
CA GLU A 252 13.59 -35.72 4.49
C GLU A 252 14.13 -36.96 5.21
N LEU A 253 15.21 -36.81 5.97
CA LEU A 253 15.79 -37.83 6.83
C LEU A 253 15.46 -37.48 8.29
N ASP A 254 14.80 -38.39 8.97
CA ASP A 254 14.50 -38.31 10.40
C ASP A 254 14.83 -39.64 11.10
N ASP A 255 14.51 -39.76 12.39
CA ASP A 255 14.73 -40.97 13.18
C ASP A 255 14.00 -42.21 12.61
N ASN A 256 12.94 -42.00 11.82
CA ASN A 256 12.14 -43.07 11.23
C ASN A 256 12.63 -43.46 9.81
N GLY A 257 13.70 -42.83 9.32
CA GLY A 257 14.32 -43.11 8.04
C GLY A 257 14.15 -42.00 7.00
N LEU A 258 14.28 -42.37 5.72
CA LEU A 258 14.19 -41.44 4.60
C LEU A 258 12.75 -41.35 4.08
N ASP A 259 12.16 -40.15 4.11
CA ASP A 259 10.99 -39.79 3.30
C ASP A 259 11.44 -39.14 2.01
N ILE A 260 10.75 -39.43 0.91
CA ILE A 260 10.92 -38.70 -0.34
C ILE A 260 9.57 -38.08 -0.70
N SER A 261 9.54 -36.76 -0.75
CA SER A 261 8.38 -36.00 -1.20
C SER A 261 8.65 -35.39 -2.57
N VAL A 262 7.74 -35.60 -3.52
CA VAL A 262 7.79 -35.04 -4.88
C VAL A 262 6.52 -34.26 -5.14
N GLY A 263 6.65 -33.06 -5.69
CA GLY A 263 5.48 -32.23 -5.97
C GLY A 263 5.66 -31.29 -7.15
N ALA A 264 4.54 -30.71 -7.56
CA ALA A 264 4.49 -29.69 -8.59
C ALA A 264 3.56 -28.56 -8.12
N ASN A 265 4.06 -27.33 -8.21
CA ASN A 265 3.27 -26.13 -8.07
C ASN A 265 2.97 -25.60 -9.48
N GLN A 266 1.71 -25.37 -9.78
CA GLN A 266 1.25 -24.88 -11.07
C GLN A 266 0.38 -23.62 -10.91
N LEU A 267 0.74 -22.57 -11.63
CA LEU A 267 -0.07 -21.37 -11.77
C LEU A 267 -1.06 -21.61 -12.93
N LEU A 268 -2.31 -21.95 -12.59
CA LEU A 268 -3.37 -22.26 -13.55
C LEU A 268 -3.94 -20.99 -14.18
N SER A 269 -4.03 -19.92 -13.39
CA SER A 269 -4.34 -18.56 -13.85
C SER A 269 -3.62 -17.54 -12.95
N PRO A 270 -3.51 -16.26 -13.33
CA PRO A 270 -2.87 -15.23 -12.48
C PRO A 270 -3.44 -15.16 -11.06
N GLN A 271 -4.68 -15.61 -10.89
CA GLN A 271 -5.39 -15.62 -9.61
C GLN A 271 -5.49 -17.02 -9.00
N LEU A 272 -5.22 -18.10 -9.74
CA LEU A 272 -5.47 -19.49 -9.34
C LEU A 272 -4.16 -20.30 -9.31
N HIS A 273 -3.82 -20.79 -8.13
CA HIS A 273 -2.60 -21.55 -7.86
C HIS A 273 -2.99 -22.97 -7.44
N GLY A 274 -2.47 -23.97 -8.14
CA GLY A 274 -2.57 -25.37 -7.79
C GLY A 274 -1.25 -25.89 -7.25
N ALA A 275 -1.30 -26.80 -6.28
CA ALA A 275 -0.14 -27.54 -5.82
C ALA A 275 -0.52 -29.00 -5.61
N MET A 276 0.35 -29.92 -6.00
CA MET A 276 0.20 -31.35 -5.78
C MET A 276 1.51 -31.89 -5.23
N MET A 277 1.45 -32.73 -4.20
CA MET A 277 2.61 -33.29 -3.55
C MET A 277 2.32 -34.73 -3.12
N TRP A 278 3.23 -35.63 -3.41
CA TRP A 278 3.22 -37.02 -2.99
C TRP A 278 4.43 -37.27 -2.10
N SER A 279 4.19 -37.84 -0.92
CA SER A 279 5.20 -38.27 0.04
C SER A 279 5.14 -39.79 0.19
N THR A 280 6.30 -40.42 0.37
CA THR A 280 6.37 -41.86 0.66
C THR A 280 5.69 -42.24 1.98
N ARG A 281 5.68 -41.35 2.98
CA ARG A 281 5.04 -41.58 4.29
C ARG A 281 3.66 -40.94 4.41
N ASP A 282 3.52 -39.70 3.97
CA ASP A 282 2.28 -38.92 4.16
C ASP A 282 1.27 -39.09 3.03
N GLY A 283 1.63 -39.78 1.95
CA GLY A 283 0.73 -40.08 0.85
C GLY A 283 0.52 -38.89 -0.09
N LEU A 284 -0.68 -38.79 -0.69
CA LEU A 284 -0.96 -37.82 -1.73
C LEU A 284 -1.72 -36.61 -1.19
N SER A 285 -1.24 -35.41 -1.50
CA SER A 285 -1.92 -34.15 -1.20
C SER A 285 -2.05 -33.27 -2.45
N GLY A 286 -3.15 -32.56 -2.53
CA GLY A 286 -3.47 -31.60 -3.58
C GLY A 286 -4.15 -30.38 -2.98
N SER A 287 -3.83 -29.20 -3.47
CA SER A 287 -4.43 -27.95 -3.04
C SER A 287 -4.65 -27.00 -4.20
N LEU A 288 -5.68 -26.19 -4.08
CA LEU A 288 -6.09 -25.16 -5.02
C LEU A 288 -6.40 -23.90 -4.23
N SER A 289 -5.69 -22.81 -4.51
CA SER A 289 -5.90 -21.52 -3.88
C SER A 289 -6.13 -20.42 -4.92
N GLN A 290 -7.22 -19.68 -4.76
CA GLN A 290 -7.58 -18.54 -5.58
C GLN A 290 -7.45 -17.25 -4.76
N ASP A 291 -6.67 -16.29 -5.27
CA ASP A 291 -6.53 -14.96 -4.69
C ASP A 291 -6.96 -13.89 -5.70
N THR A 292 -7.95 -13.08 -5.31
CA THR A 292 -8.51 -12.00 -6.14
C THR A 292 -8.25 -10.61 -5.54
N GLY A 293 -7.41 -10.52 -4.50
CA GLY A 293 -7.17 -9.30 -3.72
C GLY A 293 -8.30 -8.92 -2.75
N THR A 294 -9.56 -9.24 -3.07
CA THR A 294 -10.71 -9.00 -2.19
C THR A 294 -11.06 -10.22 -1.34
N TYR A 295 -10.93 -11.42 -1.91
CA TYR A 295 -11.08 -12.67 -1.20
C TYR A 295 -9.98 -13.66 -1.60
N ASN A 296 -9.68 -14.55 -0.67
CA ASN A 296 -8.77 -15.67 -0.83
C ASN A 296 -9.52 -16.95 -0.44
N ALA A 297 -9.69 -17.85 -1.40
CA ALA A 297 -10.34 -19.14 -1.22
C ALA A 297 -9.34 -20.26 -1.49
N ALA A 298 -9.16 -21.19 -0.54
CA ALA A 298 -8.25 -22.31 -0.68
C ALA A 298 -8.95 -23.62 -0.30
N ALA A 299 -8.84 -24.62 -1.16
CA ALA A 299 -9.28 -25.98 -0.90
C ALA A 299 -8.07 -26.91 -0.96
N ALA A 300 -7.94 -27.84 -0.02
CA ALA A 300 -6.91 -28.88 -0.07
C ALA A 300 -7.50 -30.23 0.33
N VAL A 301 -7.03 -31.26 -0.36
CA VAL A 301 -7.36 -32.67 -0.17
C VAL A 301 -6.05 -33.40 0.09
N ALA A 302 -5.98 -34.17 1.15
CA ALA A 302 -4.84 -35.03 1.43
C ALA A 302 -5.32 -36.43 1.81
N VAL A 303 -4.62 -37.45 1.33
CA VAL A 303 -4.88 -38.86 1.62
C VAL A 303 -3.62 -39.39 2.28
N ASN A 304 -3.68 -39.47 3.61
CA ASN A 304 -2.57 -39.88 4.44
C ASN A 304 -2.86 -41.25 5.06
N ALA A 305 -1.88 -41.84 5.76
CA ALA A 305 -2.06 -43.09 6.50
C ALA A 305 -3.22 -43.04 7.52
N ALA A 306 -3.52 -41.86 8.07
CA ALA A 306 -4.64 -41.62 8.99
C ALA A 306 -6.01 -41.45 8.30
N GLY A 307 -6.07 -41.55 6.98
CA GLY A 307 -7.28 -41.39 6.16
C GLY A 307 -7.35 -40.05 5.41
N PRO A 308 -8.47 -39.81 4.69
CA PRO A 308 -8.67 -38.60 3.90
C PRO A 308 -8.91 -37.36 4.79
N ASN A 309 -8.25 -36.26 4.42
CA ASN A 309 -8.34 -34.94 5.03
C ASN A 309 -8.80 -33.93 3.98
N LEU A 310 -9.89 -33.23 4.27
CA LEU A 310 -10.43 -32.15 3.45
C LEU A 310 -10.33 -30.85 4.22
N THR A 311 -9.74 -29.83 3.61
CA THR A 311 -9.67 -28.49 4.19
C THR A 311 -10.17 -27.46 3.21
N PHE A 312 -11.02 -26.56 3.69
CA PHE A 312 -11.53 -25.42 2.94
C PHE A 312 -11.30 -24.16 3.79
N GLN A 313 -10.69 -23.14 3.21
CA GLN A 313 -10.45 -21.85 3.83
C GLN A 313 -10.98 -20.75 2.93
N PHE A 314 -11.78 -19.86 3.49
CA PHE A 314 -12.29 -18.67 2.82
C PHE A 314 -11.95 -17.45 3.67
N ARG A 315 -11.24 -16.49 3.09
CA ARG A 315 -10.94 -15.19 3.70
C ARG A 315 -11.48 -14.10 2.80
N ARG A 316 -12.09 -13.09 3.39
CA ARG A 316 -12.63 -11.94 2.66
C ARG A 316 -12.32 -10.65 3.39
N ALA A 317 -11.78 -9.67 2.67
CA ALA A 317 -11.67 -8.30 3.16
C ALA A 317 -13.08 -7.68 3.20
N LEU A 318 -13.51 -7.19 4.37
CA LEU A 318 -14.82 -6.57 4.57
C LEU A 318 -14.74 -5.03 4.48
N LEU A 319 -13.71 -4.46 5.09
CA LEU A 319 -13.34 -3.04 5.01
C LEU A 319 -11.83 -2.96 4.75
N ALA A 320 -11.34 -1.76 4.41
CA ALA A 320 -9.92 -1.48 4.21
C ALA A 320 -9.01 -2.02 5.34
N ALA A 321 -9.52 -2.06 6.58
CA ALA A 321 -8.77 -2.53 7.75
C ALA A 321 -9.30 -3.82 8.40
N THR A 322 -10.39 -4.43 7.92
CA THR A 322 -11.03 -5.59 8.58
C THR A 322 -11.19 -6.76 7.62
N THR A 323 -10.72 -7.93 8.01
CA THR A 323 -10.82 -9.20 7.25
C THR A 323 -11.58 -10.25 8.05
N ALA A 324 -12.48 -10.96 7.39
CA ALA A 324 -13.17 -12.12 7.93
C ALA A 324 -12.52 -13.41 7.39
N LYS A 325 -12.48 -14.44 8.24
CA LYS A 325 -11.95 -15.77 7.93
C LYS A 325 -12.96 -16.82 8.37
N LEU A 326 -13.29 -17.71 7.45
CA LEU A 326 -14.03 -18.94 7.68
C LEU A 326 -13.13 -20.09 7.22
N SER A 327 -12.94 -21.12 8.04
CA SER A 327 -12.30 -22.34 7.56
C SER A 327 -13.01 -23.57 8.09
N LEU A 328 -13.25 -24.52 7.20
CA LEU A 328 -13.84 -25.81 7.48
C LEU A 328 -12.78 -26.89 7.26
N ARG A 329 -12.61 -27.80 8.21
CA ARG A 329 -11.72 -28.95 8.08
C ARG A 329 -12.49 -30.20 8.45
N ALA A 330 -12.47 -31.19 7.57
CA ALA A 330 -13.03 -32.51 7.80
C ALA A 330 -11.90 -33.53 7.69
N SER A 331 -11.71 -34.31 8.76
CA SER A 331 -10.74 -35.40 8.81
C SER A 331 -11.41 -36.60 9.46
N LEU A 332 -11.05 -37.80 9.01
CA LEU A 332 -11.55 -39.02 9.63
C LEU A 332 -11.07 -39.16 11.09
N ALA A 333 -9.84 -38.71 11.38
CA ALA A 333 -9.23 -38.79 12.70
C ALA A 333 -9.78 -37.75 13.69
N THR A 334 -9.91 -36.49 13.27
CA THR A 334 -10.33 -35.39 14.17
C THR A 334 -11.80 -35.00 14.04
N GLY A 335 -12.51 -35.57 13.07
CA GLY A 335 -13.89 -35.20 12.73
C GLY A 335 -13.99 -33.85 12.01
N LEU A 336 -15.19 -33.27 12.04
CA LEU A 336 -15.48 -31.97 11.46
C LEU A 336 -15.10 -30.85 12.44
N SER A 337 -14.36 -29.85 11.95
CA SER A 337 -14.05 -28.64 12.69
C SER A 337 -14.29 -27.39 11.84
N VAL A 338 -14.80 -26.35 12.50
CA VAL A 338 -15.16 -25.07 11.90
C VAL A 338 -14.44 -23.97 12.66
N VAL A 339 -13.74 -23.10 11.96
CA VAL A 339 -13.13 -21.89 12.50
C VAL A 339 -13.82 -20.69 11.87
N ALA A 340 -14.40 -19.83 12.70
CA ALA A 340 -14.92 -18.54 12.30
C ALA A 340 -14.11 -17.46 13.01
N GLY A 341 -13.58 -16.47 12.30
CA GLY A 341 -12.84 -15.39 12.92
C GLY A 341 -12.82 -14.11 12.10
N ALA A 342 -12.45 -13.03 12.76
CA ALA A 342 -12.20 -11.75 12.14
C ALA A 342 -10.88 -11.19 12.65
N SER A 343 -10.22 -10.41 11.82
CA SER A 343 -9.06 -9.65 12.23
C SER A 343 -9.13 -8.23 11.70
N ARG A 344 -8.59 -7.30 12.46
CA ARG A 344 -8.63 -5.88 12.17
C ARG A 344 -7.26 -5.26 12.39
N GLU A 345 -6.83 -4.49 11.41
CA GLU A 345 -5.67 -3.62 11.47
C GLU A 345 -6.07 -2.35 12.22
N ILE A 346 -5.38 -2.08 13.34
CA ILE A 346 -5.63 -0.92 14.20
C ILE A 346 -4.67 0.22 13.86
N SER A 347 -3.46 -0.16 13.43
CA SER A 347 -2.38 0.73 13.04
C SER A 347 -1.55 0.03 11.95
N ASN A 348 -0.74 0.76 11.20
CA ASN A 348 0.15 0.24 10.16
C ASN A 348 1.06 -0.91 10.64
N ARG A 349 1.28 -1.02 11.95
CA ARG A 349 2.10 -2.08 12.56
C ARG A 349 1.33 -3.01 13.47
N THR A 350 0.02 -2.82 13.70
CA THR A 350 -0.71 -3.55 14.74
C THR A 350 -2.01 -4.13 14.20
N ARG A 351 -2.18 -5.45 14.32
CA ARG A 351 -3.39 -6.18 13.93
C ARG A 351 -3.87 -7.08 15.06
N LEU A 352 -5.16 -6.97 15.38
CA LEU A 352 -5.86 -7.85 16.29
C LEU A 352 -6.62 -8.91 15.49
N ALA A 353 -6.63 -10.13 16.00
CA ALA A 353 -7.42 -11.23 15.48
C ALA A 353 -8.24 -11.85 16.61
N LEU A 354 -9.48 -12.19 16.31
CA LEU A 354 -10.33 -12.98 17.19
C LEU A 354 -10.93 -14.09 16.35
N GLY A 355 -10.99 -15.31 16.87
CA GLY A 355 -11.64 -16.41 16.18
C GLY A 355 -12.11 -17.50 17.13
N VAL A 356 -13.13 -18.23 16.73
CA VAL A 356 -13.72 -19.34 17.44
C VAL A 356 -13.49 -20.59 16.62
N LEU A 357 -12.88 -21.61 17.22
CA LEU A 357 -12.71 -22.94 16.65
C LEU A 357 -13.66 -23.89 17.38
N LEU A 358 -14.57 -24.48 16.63
CA LEU A 358 -15.44 -25.57 17.03
C LEU A 358 -14.87 -26.87 16.47
N ALA A 359 -14.57 -27.83 17.33
CA ALA A 359 -14.12 -29.16 16.93
C ALA A 359 -14.72 -30.21 17.86
N ARG A 360 -14.53 -31.50 17.54
CA ARG A 360 -14.91 -32.61 18.43
C ARG A 360 -14.26 -32.50 19.82
N ALA A 361 -13.09 -31.88 19.92
CA ALA A 361 -12.43 -31.64 21.21
C ALA A 361 -13.15 -30.59 22.07
N GLY A 362 -13.91 -29.67 21.46
CA GLY A 362 -14.58 -28.58 22.17
C GLY A 362 -14.60 -27.25 21.42
N VAL A 363 -14.95 -26.19 22.16
CA VAL A 363 -14.93 -24.81 21.68
C VAL A 363 -13.69 -24.10 22.21
N THR A 364 -12.93 -23.49 21.30
CA THR A 364 -11.72 -22.70 21.63
C THR A 364 -11.82 -21.29 21.07
N LEU A 365 -11.59 -20.30 21.90
CA LEU A 365 -11.48 -18.90 21.51
C LEU A 365 -10.01 -18.54 21.28
N ARG A 366 -9.65 -18.13 20.07
CA ARG A 366 -8.31 -17.69 19.69
C ARG A 366 -8.25 -16.17 19.67
N VAL A 367 -7.45 -15.60 20.56
CA VAL A 367 -7.12 -14.18 20.57
C VAL A 367 -5.72 -14.00 20.00
N GLY A 368 -5.60 -13.25 18.92
CA GLY A 368 -4.33 -12.96 18.25
C GLY A 368 -3.99 -11.48 18.32
N PHE A 369 -2.74 -11.19 18.63
CA PHE A 369 -2.16 -9.85 18.57
C PHE A 369 -0.88 -9.91 17.74
N THR A 370 -0.82 -9.09 16.70
CA THR A 370 0.36 -8.98 15.83
C THR A 370 0.86 -7.56 15.86
N ARG A 371 2.12 -7.37 16.21
CA ARG A 371 2.79 -6.06 16.18
C ARG A 371 4.15 -6.17 15.51
N GLY A 372 4.30 -5.54 14.35
CA GLY A 372 5.51 -5.63 13.54
C GLY A 372 5.83 -7.09 13.23
N SER A 373 6.98 -7.57 13.69
CA SER A 373 7.44 -8.94 13.47
C SER A 373 7.11 -9.93 14.60
N VAL A 374 6.39 -9.49 15.62
CA VAL A 374 5.95 -10.34 16.75
C VAL A 374 4.47 -10.69 16.59
N ARG A 375 4.16 -11.97 16.68
CA ARG A 375 2.80 -12.52 16.69
C ARG A 375 2.56 -13.27 17.99
N PHE A 376 1.57 -12.84 18.76
CA PHE A 376 1.09 -13.52 19.95
C PHE A 376 -0.28 -14.14 19.68
N VAL A 377 -0.47 -15.42 19.98
CA VAL A 377 -1.76 -16.12 19.84
C VAL A 377 -2.10 -16.86 21.13
N MET A 378 -3.22 -16.51 21.75
CA MET A 378 -3.72 -17.16 22.96
C MET A 378 -4.98 -17.96 22.64
N PRO A 379 -4.88 -19.29 22.42
CA PRO A 379 -6.03 -20.16 22.39
C PRO A 379 -6.54 -20.42 23.82
N ILE A 380 -7.78 -20.04 24.07
CA ILE A 380 -8.52 -20.24 25.32
C ILE A 380 -9.50 -21.39 25.08
N PHE A 381 -9.31 -22.51 25.77
CA PHE A 381 -10.25 -23.63 25.74
C PHE A 381 -11.43 -23.32 26.68
N LEU A 382 -12.64 -23.30 26.11
CA LEU A 382 -13.84 -22.84 26.81
C LEU A 382 -14.72 -23.99 27.31
N SER A 383 -14.88 -25.03 26.51
CA SER A 383 -15.72 -26.17 26.90
C SER A 383 -15.39 -27.42 26.08
N PRO A 384 -15.44 -28.61 26.70
CA PRO A 384 -15.46 -29.87 25.96
C PRO A 384 -16.76 -30.00 25.15
N PHE A 385 -16.71 -30.75 24.06
CA PHE A 385 -17.87 -30.94 23.17
C PHE A 385 -18.97 -31.75 23.87
N SER A 386 -19.99 -31.06 24.38
CA SER A 386 -21.28 -31.64 24.78
C SER A 386 -22.38 -31.09 23.88
N ALA A 387 -23.23 -31.98 23.34
CA ALA A 387 -24.23 -31.64 22.34
C ALA A 387 -25.23 -30.55 22.78
N GLN A 388 -25.44 -30.40 24.10
CA GLN A 388 -26.35 -29.39 24.65
C GLN A 388 -25.68 -28.03 24.87
N SER A 389 -24.41 -27.95 25.26
CA SER A 389 -23.74 -26.68 25.59
C SER A 389 -22.87 -26.12 24.47
N ALA A 390 -22.30 -26.99 23.61
CA ALA A 390 -21.37 -26.60 22.56
C ALA A 390 -22.01 -25.65 21.53
N TRP A 391 -23.25 -25.92 21.12
CA TRP A 391 -24.00 -25.06 20.19
C TRP A 391 -24.25 -23.68 20.78
N PHE A 392 -24.74 -23.59 22.03
CA PHE A 392 -24.96 -22.31 22.68
C PHE A 392 -23.66 -21.53 22.90
N THR A 393 -22.57 -22.19 23.31
CA THR A 393 -21.26 -21.54 23.44
C THR A 393 -20.70 -21.08 22.11
N PHE A 394 -20.93 -21.83 21.03
CA PHE A 394 -20.51 -21.44 19.68
C PHE A 394 -21.32 -20.25 19.18
N CYS A 395 -22.64 -20.27 19.31
CA CYS A 395 -23.50 -19.14 18.96
C CYS A 395 -23.16 -17.91 19.79
N ALA A 396 -22.93 -18.06 21.11
CA ALA A 396 -22.52 -16.97 21.97
C ALA A 396 -21.17 -16.38 21.55
N ALA A 397 -20.16 -17.22 21.28
CA ALA A 397 -18.83 -16.78 20.88
C ALA A 397 -18.78 -16.21 19.45
N THR A 398 -19.66 -16.66 18.55
CA THR A 398 -19.75 -16.16 17.17
C THR A 398 -20.67 -14.94 17.02
N SER A 399 -21.59 -14.70 17.96
CA SER A 399 -22.53 -13.57 17.93
C SER A 399 -21.86 -12.18 17.75
N PRO A 400 -20.71 -11.86 18.38
CA PRO A 400 -20.07 -10.56 18.19
C PRO A 400 -19.54 -10.39 16.76
N PHE A 401 -19.14 -11.49 16.12
CA PHE A 401 -18.66 -11.47 14.73
C PHE A 401 -19.81 -11.27 13.75
N VAL A 402 -20.94 -11.92 13.98
CA VAL A 402 -22.15 -11.75 13.14
C VAL A 402 -22.67 -10.32 13.26
N VAL A 403 -22.78 -9.80 14.49
CA VAL A 403 -23.18 -8.40 14.74
C VAL A 403 -22.20 -7.43 14.09
N ALA A 404 -20.89 -7.64 14.25
CA ALA A 404 -19.88 -6.80 13.61
C ALA A 404 -19.97 -6.86 12.08
N ALA A 405 -20.18 -8.04 11.49
CA ALA A 405 -20.35 -8.22 10.05
C ALA A 405 -21.58 -7.47 9.53
N VAL A 406 -22.73 -7.58 10.20
CA VAL A 406 -23.96 -6.85 9.85
C VAL A 406 -23.77 -5.34 9.94
N VAL A 407 -23.18 -4.84 11.03
CA VAL A 407 -22.92 -3.40 11.21
C VAL A 407 -21.96 -2.89 10.13
N THR A 408 -20.93 -3.65 9.81
CA THR A 408 -19.90 -3.22 8.86
C THR A 408 -20.33 -3.32 7.40
N GLN A 409 -21.04 -4.39 7.02
CA GLN A 409 -21.43 -4.63 5.63
C GLN A 409 -22.78 -4.02 5.24
N LEU A 410 -23.69 -3.81 6.18
CA LEU A 410 -25.03 -3.27 5.88
C LEU A 410 -25.19 -1.84 6.40
N ILE A 411 -24.87 -1.59 7.67
CA ILE A 411 -25.17 -0.30 8.32
C ILE A 411 -24.19 0.80 7.90
N LYS A 412 -22.88 0.56 7.99
CA LYS A 412 -21.86 1.55 7.62
C LYS A 412 -21.95 2.02 6.16
N PRO A 413 -22.12 1.17 5.14
CA PRO A 413 -22.25 1.64 3.76
C PRO A 413 -23.56 2.39 3.53
N ALA A 414 -24.66 2.00 4.20
CA ALA A 414 -25.90 2.76 4.13
C ALA A 414 -25.73 4.18 4.72
N GLN A 415 -25.08 4.30 5.89
CA GLN A 415 -24.75 5.60 6.49
C GLN A 415 -23.78 6.41 5.62
N ALA A 416 -22.80 5.77 4.99
CA ALA A 416 -21.87 6.45 4.08
C ALA A 416 -22.58 7.00 2.83
N ARG A 417 -23.55 6.25 2.28
CA ARG A 417 -24.40 6.72 1.18
C ARG A 417 -25.23 7.94 1.61
N GLN A 418 -25.84 7.90 2.79
CA GLN A 418 -26.59 9.05 3.33
C GLN A 418 -25.69 10.28 3.50
N ARG A 419 -24.47 10.13 4.03
CA ARG A 419 -23.52 11.24 4.16
C ARG A 419 -23.08 11.81 2.81
N ARG A 420 -22.95 10.98 1.77
CA ARG A 420 -22.63 11.46 0.41
C ARG A 420 -23.77 12.31 -0.15
N LEU A 421 -25.00 11.82 -0.05
CA LEU A 421 -26.19 12.55 -0.47
C LEU A 421 -26.35 13.87 0.30
N GLU A 422 -26.06 13.91 1.60
CA GLU A 422 -26.06 15.15 2.38
C GLU A 422 -24.97 16.13 1.93
N LEU A 423 -23.77 15.64 1.58
CA LEU A 423 -22.67 16.48 1.11
C LEU A 423 -22.96 17.04 -0.30
N GLU A 424 -23.51 16.22 -1.18
CA GLU A 424 -23.99 16.62 -2.51
C GLU A 424 -25.09 17.68 -2.38
N HIS A 425 -26.11 17.42 -1.57
CA HIS A 425 -27.17 18.38 -1.34
C HIS A 425 -26.66 19.70 -0.74
N ARG A 426 -25.71 19.66 0.20
CA ARG A 426 -25.06 20.89 0.72
C ARG A 426 -24.23 21.61 -0.34
N HIS A 427 -23.60 20.87 -1.26
CA HIS A 427 -22.86 21.45 -2.37
C HIS A 427 -23.81 22.18 -3.31
N ASP A 428 -24.89 21.53 -3.74
CA ASP A 428 -25.90 22.10 -4.64
C ASP A 428 -26.54 23.36 -4.04
N MET A 429 -26.90 23.30 -2.75
CA MET A 429 -27.46 24.47 -2.05
C MET A 429 -26.47 25.64 -1.97
N ARG A 430 -25.17 25.38 -1.82
CA ARG A 430 -24.14 26.43 -1.86
C ARG A 430 -23.99 27.00 -3.27
N VAL A 431 -24.00 26.15 -4.30
CA VAL A 431 -23.91 26.60 -5.69
C VAL A 431 -25.10 27.49 -6.04
N GLN A 432 -26.32 27.06 -5.71
CA GLN A 432 -27.54 27.86 -5.92
C GLN A 432 -27.54 29.18 -5.15
N TYR A 433 -27.09 29.17 -3.89
CA TYR A 433 -26.94 30.39 -3.10
C TYR A 433 -25.93 31.37 -3.73
N LEU A 434 -24.79 30.86 -4.20
CA LEU A 434 -23.77 31.69 -4.85
C LEU A 434 -24.28 32.23 -6.20
N ALA A 435 -25.01 31.43 -6.98
CA ALA A 435 -25.61 31.85 -8.24
C ALA A 435 -26.65 32.97 -8.03
N THR A 436 -27.56 32.80 -7.07
CA THR A 436 -28.58 33.81 -6.72
C THR A 436 -27.94 35.09 -6.15
N ALA A 437 -26.94 34.97 -5.27
CA ALA A 437 -26.20 36.12 -4.75
C ALA A 437 -25.45 36.87 -5.87
N ARG A 438 -24.86 36.16 -6.85
CA ARG A 438 -24.20 36.76 -8.01
C ARG A 438 -25.19 37.50 -8.91
N GLN A 439 -26.36 36.91 -9.18
CA GLN A 439 -27.42 37.59 -9.94
C GLN A 439 -27.88 38.86 -9.22
N GLY A 440 -28.13 38.80 -7.91
CA GLY A 440 -28.48 39.98 -7.11
C GLY A 440 -27.39 41.07 -7.14
N ALA A 441 -26.12 40.68 -7.06
CA ALA A 441 -25.01 41.63 -7.17
C ALA A 441 -24.93 42.29 -8.57
N LEU A 442 -25.15 41.53 -9.63
CA LEU A 442 -25.18 42.06 -11.01
C LEU A 442 -26.35 43.04 -11.21
N GLU A 443 -27.52 42.74 -10.66
CA GLU A 443 -28.67 43.65 -10.69
C GLU A 443 -28.38 44.95 -9.93
N GLN A 444 -27.76 44.86 -8.75
CA GLN A 444 -27.31 46.04 -8.00
C GLN A 444 -26.31 46.87 -8.80
N GLN A 445 -25.32 46.24 -9.46
CA GLN A 445 -24.39 46.96 -10.34
C GLN A 445 -25.10 47.69 -11.48
N LYS A 446 -26.11 47.05 -12.11
CA LYS A 446 -26.92 47.69 -13.17
C LYS A 446 -27.67 48.92 -12.64
N LEU A 447 -28.28 48.83 -11.45
CA LEU A 447 -28.98 49.95 -10.82
C LEU A 447 -28.03 51.10 -10.48
N MET A 448 -26.82 50.78 -10.00
CA MET A 448 -25.82 51.78 -9.62
C MET A 448 -25.13 52.44 -10.82
N ARG A 449 -25.17 51.81 -12.00
CA ARG A 449 -24.45 52.25 -13.21
C ARG A 449 -24.78 53.69 -13.60
N ARG A 450 -26.07 54.03 -13.70
CA ARG A 450 -26.50 55.39 -14.06
C ARG A 450 -26.03 56.43 -13.06
N SER A 451 -26.13 56.14 -11.77
CA SER A 451 -25.68 57.06 -10.71
C SER A 451 -24.15 57.20 -10.68
N ALA A 452 -23.41 56.13 -11.02
CA ALA A 452 -21.96 56.17 -11.16
C ALA A 452 -21.52 57.01 -12.37
N GLU A 453 -22.19 56.85 -13.52
CA GLU A 453 -21.96 57.67 -14.73
C GLU A 453 -22.22 59.16 -14.44
N GLU A 454 -23.34 59.50 -13.80
CA GLU A 454 -23.65 60.89 -13.40
C GLU A 454 -22.61 61.48 -12.42
N LYS A 455 -22.05 60.67 -11.52
CA LYS A 455 -20.96 61.11 -10.62
C LYS A 455 -19.64 61.28 -11.37
N MET A 456 -19.33 60.39 -12.30
CA MET A 456 -18.12 60.45 -13.14
C MET A 456 -18.11 61.72 -13.99
N GLU A 457 -19.22 62.04 -14.65
CA GLU A 457 -19.35 63.26 -15.47
C GLU A 457 -19.16 64.52 -14.62
N LYS A 458 -19.75 64.57 -13.42
CA LYS A 458 -19.58 65.69 -12.48
C LYS A 458 -18.13 65.87 -12.03
N GLU A 459 -17.40 64.78 -11.83
CA GLU A 459 -16.00 64.86 -11.43
C GLU A 459 -15.08 65.21 -12.60
N GLN A 460 -15.42 64.82 -13.84
CA GLN A 460 -14.70 65.24 -15.06
C GLN A 460 -14.91 66.73 -15.39
N GLN A 461 -16.07 67.30 -15.07
CA GLN A 461 -16.38 68.71 -15.29
C GLN A 461 -15.77 69.68 -14.26
N ARG A 462 -15.13 69.17 -13.20
CA ARG A 462 -14.42 70.01 -12.22
C ARG A 462 -13.07 70.46 -12.78
N GLU A 463 -12.86 71.77 -12.89
CA GLU A 463 -11.62 72.38 -13.39
C GLU A 463 -10.39 72.20 -12.47
N ASP A 464 -10.59 71.82 -11.19
CA ASP A 464 -9.51 71.66 -10.20
C ASP A 464 -8.61 70.42 -10.43
N GLY A 465 -8.96 69.51 -11.35
CA GLY A 465 -8.13 68.35 -11.75
C GLY A 465 -7.79 67.32 -10.65
N LYS A 466 -8.34 67.45 -9.43
CA LYS A 466 -8.00 66.63 -8.25
C LYS A 466 -8.97 65.45 -7.97
N GLY A 467 -9.84 65.10 -8.92
CA GLY A 467 -10.80 64.01 -8.77
C GLY A 467 -10.24 62.64 -9.20
N LEU A 468 -10.39 61.61 -8.36
CA LEU A 468 -9.96 60.24 -8.70
C LEU A 468 -11.10 59.45 -9.34
N VAL A 469 -10.98 59.12 -10.62
CA VAL A 469 -11.91 58.22 -11.33
C VAL A 469 -11.26 56.86 -11.53
N ILE A 470 -11.88 55.80 -11.01
CA ILE A 470 -11.38 54.42 -11.16
C ILE A 470 -11.80 53.89 -12.52
N LEU A 471 -10.87 53.64 -13.43
CA LEU A 471 -11.17 53.12 -14.78
C LEU A 471 -11.40 51.61 -14.82
N LEU A 472 -10.76 50.86 -13.92
CA LEU A 472 -10.86 49.41 -13.82
C LEU A 472 -10.59 48.98 -12.37
N GLY A 473 -11.45 48.13 -11.82
CA GLY A 473 -11.26 47.47 -10.53
C GLY A 473 -11.58 46.00 -10.67
N ARG A 474 -10.63 45.12 -10.37
CA ARG A 474 -10.82 43.67 -10.44
C ARG A 474 -10.44 43.01 -9.12
N TYR A 475 -11.24 42.05 -8.65
CA TYR A 475 -11.06 41.35 -7.39
C TYR A 475 -11.04 39.84 -7.62
N GLY A 476 -10.05 39.11 -7.06
CA GLY A 476 -9.95 37.66 -7.21
C GLY A 476 -8.54 37.16 -7.50
N LYS A 477 -8.42 35.87 -7.83
CA LYS A 477 -7.14 35.19 -8.07
C LYS A 477 -6.65 35.52 -9.49
N ASN A 478 -5.97 36.66 -9.54
CA ASN A 478 -5.09 37.23 -10.56
C ASN A 478 -5.67 38.32 -11.49
N PRO A 479 -5.70 39.58 -11.03
CA PRO A 479 -6.11 40.69 -11.88
C PRO A 479 -4.97 41.51 -12.51
N THR A 480 -3.71 41.37 -12.10
CA THR A 480 -2.58 42.12 -12.71
C THR A 480 -1.23 41.51 -12.31
N SER A 481 -0.53 40.82 -13.22
CA SER A 481 0.90 40.53 -13.04
C SER A 481 1.64 40.72 -14.38
N PRO A 482 2.58 41.67 -14.47
CA PRO A 482 3.61 41.71 -15.49
C PRO A 482 4.94 41.24 -14.85
N ASP A 483 5.08 39.94 -14.59
CA ASP A 483 6.34 39.18 -14.62
C ASP A 483 6.13 37.77 -14.06
N SER A 484 6.03 36.80 -14.96
CA SER A 484 6.58 35.47 -14.78
C SER A 484 6.62 34.81 -16.14
N ARG A 485 7.84 34.61 -16.63
CA ARG A 485 8.18 33.74 -17.76
C ARG A 485 7.33 32.47 -17.73
N GLU A 486 6.68 32.19 -18.86
CA GLU A 486 6.22 30.89 -19.34
C GLU A 486 6.02 29.79 -18.27
N ALA A 487 4.83 29.72 -17.69
CA ALA A 487 4.25 28.42 -17.42
C ALA A 487 3.60 27.96 -18.72
N ARG A 488 4.28 27.03 -19.42
CA ARG A 488 3.88 26.45 -20.70
C ARG A 488 2.41 26.00 -20.67
N GLU A 489 1.68 26.41 -21.70
CA GLU A 489 0.32 25.98 -22.03
C GLU A 489 0.20 24.46 -22.33
N ASP A 490 1.32 23.72 -22.37
CA ASP A 490 1.34 22.30 -22.73
C ASP A 490 0.89 21.32 -21.61
N ASP A 491 0.96 21.72 -20.32
CA ASP A 491 0.66 20.78 -19.21
C ASP A 491 -0.85 20.67 -18.90
N LEU A 492 -1.63 21.72 -19.22
CA LEU A 492 -3.08 21.73 -18.98
C LEU A 492 -3.84 21.02 -20.10
N ASP A 493 -3.42 21.22 -21.36
CA ASP A 493 -4.00 20.55 -22.53
C ASP A 493 -3.69 19.05 -22.55
N ALA A 494 -2.53 18.64 -22.03
CA ALA A 494 -2.19 17.23 -21.84
C ALA A 494 -3.01 16.58 -20.71
N ALA A 495 -3.28 17.32 -19.62
CA ALA A 495 -4.13 16.86 -18.52
C ALA A 495 -5.61 16.75 -18.95
N LEU A 496 -6.09 17.69 -19.78
CA LEU A 496 -7.46 17.72 -20.30
C LEU A 496 -7.69 16.62 -21.36
N ARG A 497 -6.70 16.30 -22.20
CA ARG A 497 -6.78 15.14 -23.12
C ARG A 497 -6.79 13.80 -22.37
N ALA A 498 -5.99 13.68 -21.31
CA ALA A 498 -5.95 12.48 -20.47
C ALA A 498 -7.22 12.25 -19.63
N MET A 499 -7.99 13.31 -19.33
CA MET A 499 -9.31 13.21 -18.71
C MET A 499 -10.42 12.91 -19.75
N ARG A 500 -10.37 13.54 -20.93
CA ARG A 500 -11.34 13.34 -22.01
C ARG A 500 -11.35 11.91 -22.56
N ASP A 501 -10.19 11.24 -22.60
CA ASP A 501 -10.07 9.84 -23.02
C ASP A 501 -10.53 8.83 -21.94
N ARG A 502 -10.75 9.27 -20.69
CA ARG A 502 -11.27 8.43 -19.59
C ARG A 502 -12.79 8.48 -19.45
N GLU A 503 -13.45 9.46 -20.06
CA GLU A 503 -14.89 9.70 -19.92
C GLU A 503 -15.71 9.30 -21.16
N LEU A 504 -15.08 8.76 -22.21
CA LEU A 504 -15.78 8.12 -23.33
C LEU A 504 -16.19 6.69 -22.97
N GLY A 505 -17.17 6.59 -22.08
CA GLY A 505 -17.89 5.39 -21.72
C GLY A 505 -19.33 5.73 -21.36
N ASP A 506 -20.21 5.47 -22.33
CA ASP A 506 -21.67 5.47 -22.30
C ASP A 506 -22.46 6.79 -22.44
N ASP A 507 -23.36 6.71 -23.42
CA ASP A 507 -24.39 7.64 -23.90
C ASP A 507 -25.49 7.86 -22.84
N ASP A 508 -25.91 9.12 -22.71
CA ASP A 508 -27.31 9.62 -22.59
C ASP A 508 -27.36 10.87 -21.71
N SER A 509 -27.25 12.06 -22.31
CA SER A 509 -27.79 13.33 -21.73
C SER A 509 -27.43 14.57 -22.56
N ARG A 510 -27.70 14.56 -23.87
CA ARG A 510 -27.34 15.70 -24.75
C ARG A 510 -28.18 16.98 -24.61
N GLU A 511 -29.11 17.07 -23.66
CA GLU A 511 -29.94 18.28 -23.49
C GLU A 511 -29.77 19.03 -22.16
N ASN A 512 -29.10 18.48 -21.13
CA ASN A 512 -28.84 19.18 -19.86
C ASN A 512 -27.43 19.80 -19.76
N ILE A 513 -26.57 19.52 -20.73
CA ILE A 513 -25.15 19.84 -20.70
C ILE A 513 -24.91 21.34 -20.92
N THR A 514 -25.73 22.03 -21.71
CA THR A 514 -25.50 23.45 -22.08
C THR A 514 -25.72 24.44 -20.94
N GLN A 515 -26.59 24.14 -19.96
CA GLN A 515 -26.76 24.98 -18.77
C GLN A 515 -25.69 24.72 -17.72
N GLN A 516 -25.32 23.46 -17.51
CA GLN A 516 -24.25 23.09 -16.57
C GLN A 516 -22.87 23.51 -17.08
N GLU A 517 -22.58 23.41 -18.38
CA GLU A 517 -21.34 23.92 -19.00
C GLU A 517 -21.25 25.45 -18.89
N ALA A 518 -22.35 26.18 -19.14
CA ALA A 518 -22.36 27.63 -18.95
C ALA A 518 -22.18 28.04 -17.47
N GLU A 519 -22.76 27.30 -16.53
CA GLU A 519 -22.59 27.51 -15.08
C GLU A 519 -21.19 27.13 -14.58
N THR A 520 -20.55 26.10 -15.16
CA THR A 520 -19.16 25.72 -14.84
C THR A 520 -18.15 26.68 -15.45
N GLU A 521 -18.32 27.13 -16.70
CA GLU A 521 -17.51 28.21 -17.29
C GLU A 521 -17.63 29.53 -16.49
N LEU A 522 -18.81 29.82 -15.94
CA LEU A 522 -19.03 30.97 -15.04
C LEU A 522 -18.33 30.83 -13.69
N LEU A 523 -18.14 29.60 -13.18
CA LEU A 523 -17.37 29.29 -11.96
C LEU A 523 -15.84 29.31 -12.21
N GLU A 524 -15.40 29.09 -13.44
CA GLU A 524 -13.97 29.15 -13.83
C GLU A 524 -13.42 30.58 -13.94
N GLN A 525 -14.27 31.60 -13.93
CA GLN A 525 -13.86 33.00 -13.99
C GLN A 525 -13.19 33.42 -12.66
N LYS A 526 -11.85 33.34 -12.59
CA LYS A 526 -11.02 33.54 -11.38
C LYS A 526 -11.00 34.98 -10.83
N TRP A 527 -11.63 35.94 -11.50
CA TRP A 527 -11.66 37.35 -11.10
C TRP A 527 -13.00 38.01 -11.45
N VAL A 528 -13.37 39.04 -10.68
CA VAL A 528 -14.64 39.77 -10.76
C VAL A 528 -14.36 41.26 -10.97
N ASP A 529 -15.03 41.89 -11.95
CA ASP A 529 -14.97 43.34 -12.16
C ASP A 529 -15.88 44.08 -11.15
N VAL A 530 -15.27 44.97 -10.36
CA VAL A 530 -15.86 45.73 -9.26
C VAL A 530 -15.73 47.26 -9.49
N THR A 531 -15.53 47.69 -10.73
CA THR A 531 -15.31 49.10 -11.08
C THR A 531 -16.47 50.01 -10.65
N ILE A 532 -17.71 49.67 -10.99
CA ILE A 532 -18.91 50.48 -10.71
C ILE A 532 -19.14 50.66 -9.20
N PRO A 533 -19.10 49.60 -8.35
CA PRO A 533 -19.16 49.76 -6.90
C PRO A 533 -18.07 50.67 -6.33
N LEU A 534 -16.81 50.47 -6.73
CA LEU A 534 -15.68 51.22 -6.18
C LEU A 534 -15.76 52.72 -6.53
N GLN A 535 -16.15 53.06 -7.76
CA GLN A 535 -16.39 54.45 -8.15
C GLN A 535 -17.42 55.16 -7.26
N PHE A 536 -18.42 54.42 -6.76
CA PHE A 536 -19.45 55.01 -5.90
C PHE A 536 -18.95 55.33 -4.48
N PHE A 537 -17.98 54.58 -3.95
CA PHE A 537 -17.47 54.69 -2.57
C PHE A 537 -16.32 55.70 -2.40
N VAL A 538 -15.64 56.10 -3.47
CA VAL A 538 -14.54 57.08 -3.38
C VAL A 538 -15.11 58.49 -3.13
N LYS A 539 -14.97 58.99 -1.89
CA LYS A 539 -15.18 60.40 -1.55
C LYS A 539 -13.82 61.09 -1.45
N VAL A 540 -13.56 62.08 -2.31
CA VAL A 540 -12.41 62.97 -2.17
C VAL A 540 -12.59 63.81 -0.90
N ARG A 541 -11.75 63.59 0.12
CA ARG A 541 -11.65 64.52 1.26
C ARG A 541 -11.10 65.84 0.71
N ARG A 542 -11.87 66.92 0.81
CA ARG A 542 -11.33 68.28 0.57
C ARG A 542 -10.19 68.51 1.56
N PRO A 543 -9.05 69.08 1.14
CA PRO A 543 -8.14 69.68 2.10
C PRO A 543 -8.93 70.81 2.81
N SER A 544 -8.95 70.78 4.13
CA SER A 544 -9.49 71.87 4.94
C SER A 544 -8.58 73.08 4.77
N ASP A 545 -9.05 74.12 4.10
CA ASP A 545 -8.38 75.41 4.06
C ASP A 545 -8.49 76.11 5.44
N GLY A 546 -7.32 76.40 6.02
CA GLY A 546 -7.07 77.60 6.82
C GLY A 546 -7.10 77.50 8.35
N SER A 547 -5.94 77.29 9.00
CA SER A 547 -5.19 78.32 9.75
C SER A 547 -3.88 77.75 10.31
#